data_AF-A0A7S0I155-F1
#
_entry.id   AF-A0A7S0I155-F1
#
_cell.length_a   1.000
_cell.length_b   1.000
_cell.length_c   1.000
_cell.angle_alpha   90.00
_cell.angle_beta   90.00
_cell.angle_gamma   90.00
#
_symmetry.space_group_name_H-M   'P 1'
#
loop_
_entity.id
_entity.type
_entity.pdbx_description
1 polymer ?
#
loop_
_entity_poly.entity_id
_entity_poly.type
_entity_poly.pdbx_seq_one_letter_code
_entity_poly.pdbx_strand_id
1 'polypeptide(L)'
;KRGGGSGGGSGSGGAPAWAPQALLVSFKLETNEAILKAKAAGAIARYGVDVVCANQLQTYKHEVTLMTQQGDALPTVAAKVCGDETEEVAVSGVLCRRISTQTSAPATRDAAGGAAAAEVAVEIEVPLLAAVVELHSEAIASGAAAEH
;
A
#
# COMPACT_ATOMS: atom_id res chain seq x y z
N LYS A 1 -12.48 34.43 -28.68
CA LYS A 1 -12.25 32.98 -28.79
C LYS A 1 -10.77 32.72 -28.50
N ARG A 2 -10.40 32.46 -27.24
CA ARG A 2 -9.06 31.99 -26.87
C ARG A 2 -9.28 30.63 -26.20
N GLY A 3 -8.90 29.57 -26.91
CA GLY A 3 -8.88 28.22 -26.36
C GLY A 3 -7.69 28.12 -25.42
N GLY A 4 -7.95 27.91 -24.14
CA GLY A 4 -6.95 27.44 -23.20
C GLY A 4 -7.01 25.91 -23.21
N GLY A 5 -6.04 25.28 -23.86
CA GLY A 5 -5.80 23.86 -23.70
C GLY A 5 -5.31 23.61 -22.29
N SER A 6 -6.15 23.01 -21.46
CA SER A 6 -5.76 22.47 -20.16
C SER A 6 -4.97 21.19 -20.43
N GLY A 7 -3.64 21.29 -20.42
CA GLY A 7 -2.78 20.11 -20.32
C GLY A 7 -2.97 19.51 -18.93
N GLY A 8 -3.76 18.43 -18.84
CA GLY A 8 -3.84 17.60 -17.65
C GLY A 8 -2.56 16.78 -17.54
N GLY A 9 -1.60 17.28 -16.77
CA GLY A 9 -0.48 16.46 -16.29
C GLY A 9 -1.02 15.47 -15.26
N SER A 10 -0.92 14.18 -15.57
CA SER A 10 -1.31 13.07 -14.72
C SER A 10 -0.35 12.92 -13.54
N GLY A 11 -0.91 12.55 -12.39
CA GLY A 11 -0.29 11.75 -11.33
C GLY A 11 1.10 12.13 -10.81
N SER A 12 1.16 12.97 -9.78
CA SER A 12 1.87 12.66 -8.54
C SER A 12 1.56 13.73 -7.50
N GLY A 13 1.13 13.32 -6.31
CA GLY A 13 1.29 14.17 -5.14
C GLY A 13 2.77 14.53 -5.05
N GLY A 14 3.09 15.83 -5.04
CA GLY A 14 4.40 16.34 -5.46
C GLY A 14 5.60 15.57 -4.91
N ALA A 15 6.33 14.93 -5.80
CA ALA A 15 7.57 14.23 -5.48
C ALA A 15 8.54 15.13 -4.70
N PRO A 16 9.31 14.59 -3.74
CA PRO A 16 10.21 15.40 -2.95
C PRO A 16 11.29 16.06 -3.83
N ALA A 17 11.62 17.32 -3.54
CA ALA A 17 12.62 18.08 -4.31
C ALA A 17 14.00 17.43 -4.37
N TRP A 18 14.34 16.57 -3.41
CA TRP A 18 15.63 15.86 -3.35
C TRP A 18 15.68 14.58 -4.20
N ALA A 19 14.53 14.02 -4.60
CA ALA A 19 14.43 12.86 -5.47
C ALA A 19 13.10 12.87 -6.25
N PRO A 20 12.95 13.76 -7.24
CA PRO A 20 11.69 13.97 -7.94
C PRO A 20 11.26 12.82 -8.85
N GLN A 21 12.18 11.90 -9.17
CA GLN A 21 11.94 10.75 -10.06
C GLN A 21 12.01 9.40 -9.33
N ALA A 22 12.14 9.38 -8.01
CA ALA A 22 12.21 8.14 -7.24
C ALA A 22 10.81 7.63 -6.88
N LEU A 23 10.63 6.30 -6.87
CA LEU A 23 9.49 5.68 -6.19
C LEU A 23 9.65 5.86 -4.68
N LEU A 24 8.73 6.60 -4.07
CA LEU A 24 8.75 6.90 -2.65
C LEU A 24 7.86 5.93 -1.86
N VAL A 25 8.49 4.99 -1.18
CA VAL A 25 7.84 4.02 -0.29
C VAL A 25 7.98 4.47 1.17
N SER A 26 6.89 4.46 1.91
CA SER A 26 6.89 4.73 3.36
C SER A 26 6.27 3.58 4.15
N PHE A 27 6.61 3.46 5.44
CA PHE A 27 6.05 2.45 6.33
C PHE A 27 5.11 3.10 7.34
N LYS A 28 4.00 2.43 7.63
CA LYS A 28 3.04 2.82 8.67
C LYS A 28 2.77 1.63 9.58
N LEU A 29 3.14 1.77 10.85
CA LEU A 29 2.89 0.78 11.90
C LEU A 29 1.86 1.34 12.87
N GLU A 30 0.78 0.60 13.12
CA GLU A 30 -0.25 0.97 14.08
C GLU A 30 -0.61 -0.23 14.97
N THR A 31 -1.16 0.05 16.15
CA THR A 31 -1.69 -1.01 17.04
C THR A 31 -3.18 -1.25 16.83
N ASN A 32 -3.88 -0.29 16.23
CA ASN A 32 -5.31 -0.33 15.96
C ASN A 32 -5.55 -0.49 14.44
N GLU A 33 -6.17 -1.59 14.03
CA GLU A 33 -6.47 -1.86 12.62
C GLU A 33 -7.50 -0.86 12.05
N ALA A 34 -8.44 -0.39 12.87
CA ALA A 34 -9.52 0.51 12.46
C ALA A 34 -9.02 1.84 11.86
N ILE A 35 -7.80 2.26 12.23
CA ILE A 35 -7.20 3.53 11.79
C ILE A 35 -6.06 3.36 10.80
N LEU A 36 -5.56 2.14 10.62
CA LEU A 36 -4.33 1.89 9.87
C LEU A 36 -4.45 2.37 8.42
N LYS A 37 -5.53 2.00 7.73
CA LYS A 37 -5.79 2.43 6.35
C LYS A 37 -6.00 3.95 6.24
N ALA A 38 -6.72 4.55 7.19
CA ALA A 38 -6.94 5.99 7.21
C ALA A 38 -5.64 6.79 7.37
N LYS A 39 -4.74 6.35 8.26
CA LYS A 39 -3.44 6.98 8.43
C LYS A 39 -2.51 6.74 7.24
N ALA A 40 -2.60 5.58 6.58
CA ALA A 40 -1.86 5.30 5.35
C ALA A 40 -2.34 6.17 4.18
N ALA A 41 -3.66 6.24 3.94
CA ALA A 41 -4.25 7.14 2.94
C ALA A 41 -3.89 8.61 3.21
N GLY A 42 -3.92 9.04 4.47
CA GLY A 42 -3.48 10.37 4.88
C GLY A 42 -1.99 10.62 4.62
N ALA A 43 -1.12 9.61 4.70
CA ALA A 43 0.29 9.75 4.37
C ALA A 43 0.51 9.97 2.87
N ILE A 44 -0.19 9.22 2.01
CA ILE A 44 -0.21 9.43 0.55
C ILE A 44 -0.64 10.86 0.25
N ALA A 45 -1.81 11.28 0.75
CA ALA A 45 -2.36 12.60 0.47
C ALA A 45 -1.51 13.76 1.01
N ARG A 46 -0.88 13.59 2.18
CA ARG A 46 -0.14 14.67 2.85
C ARG A 46 1.30 14.81 2.37
N TYR A 47 1.95 13.69 2.06
CA TYR A 47 3.39 13.68 1.78
C TYR A 47 3.73 13.34 0.33
N GLY A 48 2.75 12.97 -0.50
CA GLY A 48 3.01 12.59 -1.88
C GLY A 48 3.86 11.33 -2.00
N VAL A 49 3.73 10.40 -1.04
CA VAL A 49 4.36 9.07 -1.16
C VAL A 49 3.58 8.22 -2.14
N ASP A 50 4.28 7.44 -2.96
CA ASP A 50 3.66 6.57 -3.98
C ASP A 50 3.06 5.32 -3.34
N VAL A 51 3.74 4.78 -2.32
CA VAL A 51 3.36 3.53 -1.66
C VAL A 51 3.48 3.67 -0.14
N VAL A 52 2.47 3.16 0.58
CA VAL A 52 2.53 2.96 2.02
C VAL A 52 2.46 1.47 2.34
N CYS A 53 3.50 0.94 2.98
CA CYS A 53 3.51 -0.37 3.62
C CYS A 53 2.83 -0.25 4.99
N ALA A 54 1.56 -0.65 5.07
CA ALA A 54 0.74 -0.55 6.27
C ALA A 54 0.73 -1.89 7.03
N ASN A 55 1.15 -1.88 8.30
CA ASN A 55 1.22 -3.06 9.16
C ASN A 55 0.55 -2.79 10.51
N GLN A 56 -0.04 -3.84 11.08
CA GLN A 56 -0.46 -3.84 12.47
C GLN A 56 0.66 -4.44 13.35
N LEU A 57 0.91 -3.85 14.53
CA LEU A 57 1.97 -4.30 15.45
C LEU A 57 1.84 -5.78 15.85
N GLN A 58 0.63 -6.30 15.90
CA GLN A 58 0.36 -7.69 16.28
C GLN A 58 0.68 -8.68 15.16
N THR A 59 0.69 -8.23 13.90
CA THR A 59 0.82 -9.09 12.72
C THR A 59 1.98 -8.73 11.80
N TYR A 60 2.79 -7.72 12.14
CA TYR A 60 3.82 -7.15 11.24
C TYR A 60 4.81 -8.16 10.64
N LYS A 61 5.09 -9.28 11.32
CA LYS A 61 5.98 -10.34 10.83
C LYS A 61 5.36 -11.26 9.79
N HIS A 62 4.05 -11.24 9.65
CA HIS A 62 3.29 -12.20 8.86
C HIS A 62 2.36 -11.52 7.87
N GLU A 63 2.16 -10.21 7.98
CA GLU A 63 1.22 -9.49 7.15
C GLU A 63 1.57 -8.02 6.97
N VAL A 64 1.42 -7.56 5.72
CA VAL A 64 1.53 -6.15 5.32
C VAL A 64 0.48 -5.85 4.26
N THR A 65 -0.06 -4.64 4.27
CA THR A 65 -0.91 -4.13 3.19
C THR A 65 -0.18 -3.01 2.47
N LEU A 66 0.11 -3.19 1.19
CA LEU A 66 0.59 -2.12 0.33
C LEU A 66 -0.61 -1.25 -0.08
N MET A 67 -0.50 0.05 0.13
CA MET A 67 -1.51 1.03 -0.26
C MET A 67 -0.92 2.03 -1.25
N THR A 68 -1.61 2.25 -2.36
CA THR A 68 -1.24 3.21 -3.41
C THR A 68 -2.43 4.10 -3.77
N GLN A 69 -2.20 5.26 -4.37
CA GLN A 69 -3.27 6.12 -4.88
C GLN A 69 -4.01 5.44 -6.05
N GLN A 70 -5.34 5.55 -6.06
CA GLN A 70 -6.16 5.08 -7.17
C GLN A 70 -6.52 6.25 -8.11
N GLY A 71 -6.00 6.21 -9.33
CA GLY A 71 -6.23 7.26 -10.32
C GLY A 71 -5.56 8.59 -9.94
N ASP A 72 -6.06 9.70 -10.50
CA ASP A 72 -5.43 11.02 -10.34
C ASP A 72 -5.90 11.79 -9.08
N ALA A 73 -6.97 11.35 -8.43
CA ALA A 73 -7.52 12.03 -7.26
C ALA A 73 -6.77 11.63 -5.97
N LEU A 74 -6.48 12.62 -5.12
CA LEU A 74 -5.89 12.37 -3.80
C LEU A 74 -6.82 11.50 -2.94
N PRO A 75 -6.28 10.57 -2.13
CA PRO A 75 -7.05 9.81 -1.18
C PRO A 75 -7.83 10.70 -0.20
N THR A 76 -9.01 10.26 0.20
CA THR A 76 -9.80 10.94 1.24
C THR A 76 -10.06 10.04 2.43
N VAL A 77 -10.11 10.65 3.62
CA VAL A 77 -10.42 10.00 4.89
C VAL A 77 -11.72 10.59 5.41
N ALA A 78 -12.72 9.76 5.68
CA ALA A 78 -14.08 10.22 5.99
C ALA A 78 -14.21 10.97 7.32
N ALA A 79 -13.31 10.71 8.27
CA ALA A 79 -13.34 11.32 9.60
C ALA A 79 -11.94 11.63 10.11
N LYS A 80 -11.86 12.53 11.10
CA LYS A 80 -10.62 12.78 11.83
C LYS A 80 -10.26 11.52 12.62
N VAL A 81 -9.02 11.06 12.46
CA VAL A 81 -8.47 9.92 13.19
C VAL A 81 -7.94 10.37 14.57
N CYS A 82 -8.43 9.77 15.66
CA CYS A 82 -8.02 10.05 17.04
C CYS A 82 -7.24 8.91 17.73
N GLY A 83 -7.40 7.66 17.28
CA GLY A 83 -6.63 6.49 17.72
C GLY A 83 -7.42 5.42 18.47
N ASP A 84 -8.55 5.79 19.06
CA ASP A 84 -9.46 4.95 19.88
C ASP A 84 -10.69 4.44 19.11
N GLU A 85 -10.69 4.54 17.78
CA GLU A 85 -11.76 4.07 16.93
C GLU A 85 -11.96 2.56 17.08
N THR A 86 -13.21 2.15 17.22
CA THR A 86 -13.63 0.75 17.28
C THR A 86 -14.02 0.20 15.92
N GLU A 87 -14.38 1.08 14.98
CA GLU A 87 -14.83 0.76 13.63
C GLU A 87 -13.86 1.32 12.59
N GLU A 88 -13.68 0.61 11.48
CA GLU A 88 -12.79 1.03 10.41
C GLU A 88 -13.16 2.42 9.86
N VAL A 89 -12.20 3.35 9.89
CA VAL A 89 -12.37 4.68 9.32
C VAL A 89 -12.35 4.57 7.80
N ALA A 90 -13.48 4.90 7.17
CA ALA A 90 -13.64 4.79 5.73
C ALA A 90 -12.65 5.66 4.96
N VAL A 91 -12.07 5.08 3.91
CA VAL A 91 -11.15 5.73 2.97
C VAL A 91 -11.60 5.51 1.53
N SER A 92 -11.26 6.43 0.64
CA SER A 92 -11.47 6.29 -0.80
C SER A 92 -10.26 6.79 -1.59
N GLY A 93 -10.18 6.43 -2.87
CA GLY A 93 -9.07 6.83 -3.75
C GLY A 93 -7.76 6.07 -3.50
N VAL A 94 -7.84 4.84 -2.97
CA VAL A 94 -6.67 3.99 -2.72
C VAL A 94 -6.88 2.57 -3.24
N LEU A 95 -5.80 1.95 -3.73
CA LEU A 95 -5.73 0.52 -4.00
C LEU A 95 -5.00 -0.16 -2.84
N CYS A 96 -5.45 -1.35 -2.45
CA CYS A 96 -4.85 -2.12 -1.36
C CYS A 96 -4.45 -3.51 -1.85
N ARG A 97 -3.19 -3.90 -1.66
CA ARG A 97 -2.68 -5.26 -1.89
C ARG A 97 -2.18 -5.83 -0.57
N ARG A 98 -2.92 -6.81 -0.02
CA ARG A 98 -2.51 -7.54 1.18
C ARG A 98 -1.52 -8.64 0.81
N ILE A 99 -0.44 -8.73 1.58
CA ILE A 99 0.60 -9.74 1.48
C ILE A 99 0.67 -10.44 2.83
N SER A 100 0.61 -11.77 2.83
CA SER A 100 0.67 -12.58 4.05
C SER A 100 1.59 -13.78 3.85
N THR A 101 2.31 -14.18 4.88
CA THR A 101 3.13 -15.40 4.92
C THR A 101 2.29 -16.62 5.32
N GLN A 102 1.09 -16.42 5.87
CA GLN A 102 0.18 -17.52 6.20
C GLN A 102 -0.53 -17.94 4.91
N THR A 103 -0.18 -19.11 4.39
CA THR A 103 -0.96 -19.73 3.33
C THR A 103 -2.37 -19.94 3.87
N SER A 104 -3.35 -19.28 3.26
CA SER A 104 -4.76 -19.62 3.49
C SER A 104 -4.99 -21.04 2.97
N ALA A 105 -4.77 -22.04 3.80
CA ALA A 105 -5.19 -23.41 3.50
C ALA A 105 -6.72 -23.42 3.40
N PRO A 106 -7.31 -24.12 2.41
CA PRO A 106 -8.75 -24.32 2.40
C PRO A 106 -9.14 -25.12 3.65
N ALA A 107 -10.12 -24.63 4.40
CA ALA A 107 -10.65 -25.31 5.57
C ALA A 107 -11.42 -26.57 5.14
N THR A 108 -10.72 -27.67 4.89
CA THR A 108 -11.29 -29.02 4.88
C THR A 108 -10.38 -29.90 5.73
N ARG A 109 -10.71 -29.99 7.03
CA ARG A 109 -10.11 -30.98 7.91
C ARG A 109 -10.81 -32.30 7.65
N ASP A 110 -10.22 -33.17 6.83
CA ASP A 110 -10.47 -34.60 6.92
C ASP A 110 -9.31 -35.24 7.68
N ALA A 111 -9.67 -36.02 8.70
CA ALA A 111 -8.76 -36.65 9.62
C ALA A 111 -8.08 -37.88 8.98
N ALA A 112 -6.82 -37.75 8.60
CA ALA A 112 -5.86 -38.86 8.62
C ALA A 112 -4.43 -38.28 8.55
N GLY A 113 -3.60 -38.69 9.50
CA GLY A 113 -2.27 -38.13 9.72
C GLY A 113 -1.34 -38.21 8.51
N GLY A 114 -0.54 -37.17 8.34
CA GLY A 114 0.59 -37.09 7.41
C GLY A 114 1.65 -36.18 7.99
N ALA A 115 2.91 -36.60 7.92
CA ALA A 115 4.07 -36.01 8.56
C ALA A 115 4.16 -34.48 8.33
N ALA A 116 4.45 -33.74 9.40
CA ALA A 116 4.75 -32.31 9.35
C ALA A 116 6.02 -32.11 8.51
N ALA A 117 5.85 -31.78 7.24
CA ALA A 117 6.91 -31.19 6.44
C ALA A 117 7.33 -29.90 7.17
N ALA A 118 8.63 -29.73 7.41
CA ALA A 118 9.17 -28.52 7.99
C ALA A 118 8.78 -27.35 7.07
N GLU A 119 7.75 -26.62 7.47
CA GLU A 119 7.28 -25.44 6.76
C GLU A 119 8.40 -24.41 6.87
N VAL A 120 9.07 -24.13 5.74
CA VAL A 120 10.03 -23.03 5.69
C VAL A 120 9.21 -21.77 5.84
N ALA A 121 9.17 -21.23 7.05
CA ALA A 121 8.53 -19.96 7.33
C ALA A 121 9.19 -18.89 6.47
N VAL A 122 8.50 -18.48 5.42
CA VAL A 122 8.95 -17.40 4.55
C VAL A 122 8.85 -16.10 5.34
N GLU A 123 9.95 -15.36 5.45
CA GLU A 123 9.96 -14.02 6.05
C GLU A 123 9.12 -13.06 5.21
N ILE A 124 8.29 -12.23 5.84
CA ILE A 124 7.34 -11.32 5.14
C ILE A 124 8.05 -10.35 4.19
N GLU A 125 9.32 -10.05 4.47
CA GLU A 125 10.19 -9.21 3.67
C GLU A 125 10.37 -9.77 2.26
N VAL A 126 10.39 -11.10 2.08
CA VAL A 126 10.59 -11.72 0.75
C VAL A 126 9.45 -11.39 -0.22
N PRO A 127 8.17 -11.70 0.09
CA PRO A 127 7.06 -11.34 -0.79
C PRO A 127 6.80 -9.83 -0.82
N LEU A 128 7.08 -9.09 0.26
CA LEU A 128 6.99 -7.64 0.27
C LEU A 128 7.96 -7.00 -0.74
N LEU A 129 9.23 -7.39 -0.71
CA LEU A 129 10.24 -6.87 -1.63
C LEU A 129 9.89 -7.20 -3.08
N ALA A 130 9.42 -8.42 -3.36
CA ALA A 130 8.96 -8.80 -4.69
C ALA A 130 7.85 -7.85 -5.20
N ALA A 131 6.84 -7.58 -4.36
CA ALA A 131 5.75 -6.66 -4.72
C ALA A 131 6.20 -5.21 -4.89
N VAL A 132 7.16 -4.72 -4.08
CA VAL A 132 7.72 -3.37 -4.25
C VAL A 132 8.56 -3.28 -5.53
N VAL A 133 9.28 -4.33 -5.90
CA VAL A 133 10.04 -4.39 -7.17
C VAL A 133 9.10 -4.36 -8.38
N GLU A 134 7.94 -5.03 -8.31
CA GLU A 134 6.90 -4.94 -9.34
C GLU A 134 6.43 -3.48 -9.50
N LEU A 135 6.03 -2.82 -8.41
CA LEU A 135 5.60 -1.42 -8.43
C LEU A 135 6.68 -0.46 -8.94
N HIS A 136 7.94 -0.72 -8.58
CA HIS A 136 9.08 0.06 -9.07
C HIS A 136 9.30 -0.12 -10.57
N SER A 137 9.14 -1.34 -11.08
CA SER A 137 9.24 -1.63 -12.52
C SER A 137 8.13 -0.93 -13.31
N GLU A 138 6.91 -0.89 -12.76
CA GLU A 138 5.79 -0.13 -13.32
C GLU A 138 6.06 1.37 -13.33
N ALA A 139 6.61 1.92 -12.24
CA ALA A 139 6.96 3.34 -12.13
C ALA A 139 8.06 3.76 -13.12
N ILE A 140 9.06 2.90 -13.36
CA ILE A 140 10.06 3.13 -14.41
C ILE A 140 9.39 3.17 -15.78
N ALA A 141 8.51 2.22 -16.08
CA ALA A 141 7.83 2.14 -17.37
C ALA A 141 6.92 3.35 -17.63
N SER A 142 6.21 3.83 -16.61
CA SER A 142 5.35 5.02 -16.72
C SER A 142 6.16 6.31 -16.81
N GLY A 143 7.25 6.43 -16.04
CA GLY A 143 8.17 7.57 -16.10
C GLY A 143 8.83 7.71 -17.47
N ALA A 144 9.30 6.60 -18.05
CA ALA A 144 9.87 6.59 -19.40
C ALA A 144 8.84 7.00 -20.49
N ALA A 145 7.56 6.72 -20.28
CA ALA A 145 6.49 7.11 -21.21
C ALA A 145 6.11 8.59 -21.13
N ALA A 146 6.41 9.28 -20.01
CA ALA A 146 6.07 10.69 -19.80
C ALA A 146 7.11 11.67 -20.38
N GLU A 147 8.32 11.20 -20.73
CA GLU A 147 9.41 12.02 -21.27
C GLU A 147 9.42 12.12 -22.82
N HIS A 148 8.49 11.45 -23.51
CA HIS A 148 8.38 11.38 -24.98
C HIS A 148 7.16 12.14 -25.54
#